data_AF-A0A2G4I9Z2-F1
#
_entry.id   AF-A0A2G4I9Z2-F1
#
_cell.length_a   1.000
_cell.length_b   1.000
_cell.length_c   1.000
_cell.angle_alpha   90.00
_cell.angle_beta   90.00
_cell.angle_gamma   90.00
#
_symmetry.space_group_name_H-M   'P 1'
#
loop_
_entity.id
_entity.type
_entity.pdbx_description
1 polymer ?
#
loop_
_entity_poly.entity_id
_entity_poly.type
_entity_poly.pdbx_seq_one_letter_code
_entity_poly.pdbx_strand_id
1 'polypeptide(L)'
;MSFTFCLLTTCPAATQETTNGFAFADFLLAPLRVHLLTATNEPAAHTTLTSNDVTRILGKVNRVWAQAGITFYLESLRIEPAANTEGFRENVKTNTDALLRLRPESSKGTNVFHVYYLKQFGPNGICIRGINFVKDTASLRAVEGGLDEPIPRVTSHELGHALTLPHRQDVTNLLASGMSGGWLNETEIKQARESAKKRDWIQPAPEVLQKADALRRAKKADDAKKLWQRITHIPLDCESTRLARVRAAEAK
;
A
#
# COMPACT_ATOMS: atom_id res chain seq x y z
N MET A 1 35.49 51.39 -13.98
CA MET A 1 34.99 50.00 -14.06
C MET A 1 34.13 49.74 -12.84
N SER A 2 32.81 49.82 -12.95
CA SER A 2 31.87 49.49 -11.87
C SER A 2 31.36 48.08 -12.08
N PHE A 3 31.58 47.20 -11.11
CA PHE A 3 30.95 45.88 -11.06
C PHE A 3 29.69 45.98 -10.22
N THR A 4 28.54 45.84 -10.88
CA THR A 4 27.23 45.68 -10.24
C THR A 4 27.11 44.23 -9.77
N PHE A 5 26.98 44.03 -8.46
CA PHE A 5 26.70 42.74 -7.85
C PHE A 5 25.19 42.46 -7.94
N CYS A 6 24.77 41.52 -8.80
CA CYS A 6 23.42 41.01 -8.79
C CYS A 6 23.23 40.06 -7.61
N LEU A 7 22.43 40.45 -6.61
CA LEU A 7 21.89 39.52 -5.62
C LEU A 7 20.91 38.57 -6.32
N LEU A 8 21.29 37.29 -6.38
CA LEU A 8 20.36 36.21 -6.71
C LEU A 8 19.47 35.95 -5.50
N THR A 9 18.22 36.43 -5.55
CA THR A 9 17.17 36.00 -4.63
C THR A 9 16.77 34.57 -4.97
N THR A 10 17.15 33.63 -4.12
CA THR A 10 16.66 32.25 -4.19
C THR A 10 15.21 32.22 -3.72
N CYS A 11 14.27 31.95 -4.64
CA CYS A 11 12.90 31.58 -4.26
C CYS A 11 12.92 30.26 -3.46
N PRO A 12 12.16 30.15 -2.35
CA PRO A 12 11.96 28.86 -1.70
C PRO A 12 11.22 27.93 -2.66
N ALA A 13 11.75 26.71 -2.83
CA ALA A 13 11.08 25.66 -3.59
C ALA A 13 9.68 25.43 -3.01
N ALA A 14 8.66 25.51 -3.86
CA ALA A 14 7.30 25.16 -3.48
C ALA A 14 7.30 23.73 -2.93
N THR A 15 6.99 23.60 -1.64
CA THR A 15 6.69 22.31 -1.00
C THR A 15 5.63 21.60 -1.81
N GLN A 16 5.85 20.33 -2.13
CA GLN A 16 5.02 19.57 -3.06
C GLN A 16 3.62 19.31 -2.45
N GLU A 17 2.69 20.24 -2.70
CA GLU A 17 1.32 20.22 -2.16
C GLU A 17 0.42 19.16 -2.83
N THR A 18 0.85 18.60 -3.97
CA THR A 18 0.08 17.62 -4.75
C THR A 18 0.97 16.47 -5.27
N THR A 19 0.43 15.26 -5.26
CA THR A 19 0.83 14.19 -6.21
C THR A 19 -0.01 14.33 -7.47
N ASN A 20 0.24 13.58 -8.56
CA ASN A 20 -0.51 13.56 -9.84
C ASN A 20 -2.02 13.95 -9.76
N GLY A 21 -2.33 15.25 -9.59
CA GLY A 21 -3.68 15.79 -9.42
C GLY A 21 -4.38 15.73 -8.05
N PHE A 22 -3.80 15.21 -6.96
CA PHE A 22 -4.50 15.05 -5.66
C PHE A 22 -3.82 15.78 -4.50
N ALA A 23 -4.61 16.56 -3.76
CA ALA A 23 -4.21 17.22 -2.52
C ALA A 23 -4.57 16.38 -1.29
N PHE A 24 -4.07 16.76 -0.11
CA PHE A 24 -4.35 16.05 1.16
C PHE A 24 -5.85 15.78 1.37
N ALA A 25 -6.72 16.74 1.03
CA ALA A 25 -8.15 16.62 1.22
C ALA A 25 -8.80 15.50 0.39
N ASP A 26 -8.17 15.09 -0.71
CA ASP A 26 -8.70 14.09 -1.62
C ASP A 26 -8.31 12.66 -1.25
N PHE A 27 -7.36 12.49 -0.31
CA PHE A 27 -6.81 11.19 0.04
C PHE A 27 -7.80 10.32 0.81
N LEU A 28 -7.93 9.08 0.35
CA LEU A 28 -8.68 8.01 1.01
C LEU A 28 -7.71 7.07 1.74
N LEU A 29 -7.90 6.91 3.05
CA LEU A 29 -7.06 6.07 3.91
C LEU A 29 -7.64 4.66 4.02
N ALA A 30 -6.98 3.72 3.35
CA ALA A 30 -7.35 2.32 3.30
C ALA A 30 -6.52 1.48 4.31
N PRO A 31 -7.14 0.79 5.28
CA PRO A 31 -6.43 -0.16 6.13
C PRO A 31 -5.87 -1.32 5.33
N LEU A 32 -4.60 -1.61 5.54
CA LEU A 32 -3.89 -2.76 4.98
C LEU A 32 -3.30 -3.61 6.11
N ARG A 33 -3.69 -4.88 6.17
CA ARG A 33 -3.07 -5.89 7.01
C ARG A 33 -2.13 -6.73 6.18
N VAL A 34 -0.88 -6.76 6.61
CA VAL A 34 0.17 -7.54 5.95
C VAL A 34 0.46 -8.79 6.77
N HIS A 35 0.49 -9.93 6.11
CA HIS A 35 0.81 -11.23 6.69
C HIS A 35 2.10 -11.75 6.08
N LEU A 36 3.11 -11.91 6.91
CA LEU A 36 4.35 -12.61 6.62
C LEU A 36 4.18 -14.05 7.11
N LEU A 37 3.76 -14.93 6.20
CA LEU A 37 3.44 -16.30 6.56
C LEU A 37 4.71 -17.11 6.79
N THR A 38 4.73 -17.87 7.88
CA THR A 38 5.79 -18.82 8.19
C THR A 38 5.27 -20.25 8.02
N ALA A 39 6.15 -21.15 7.62
CA ALA A 39 5.86 -22.58 7.58
C ALA A 39 7.13 -23.37 7.90
N THR A 40 6.98 -24.45 8.66
CA THR A 40 8.09 -25.34 9.02
C THR A 40 8.31 -26.43 7.98
N ASN A 41 7.20 -26.99 7.45
CA ASN A 41 7.24 -28.17 6.59
C ASN A 41 6.89 -27.87 5.13
N GLU A 42 6.66 -26.60 4.79
CA GLU A 42 6.33 -26.16 3.43
C GLU A 42 7.08 -24.88 3.09
N PRO A 43 8.34 -24.98 2.61
CA PRO A 43 9.19 -23.83 2.32
C PRO A 43 8.56 -22.84 1.33
N ALA A 44 7.72 -23.31 0.40
CA ALA A 44 7.04 -22.45 -0.57
C ALA A 44 6.05 -21.48 0.10
N ALA A 45 5.51 -21.85 1.26
CA ALA A 45 4.61 -21.00 2.04
C ALA A 45 5.34 -20.05 3.01
N HIS A 46 6.64 -20.25 3.24
CA HIS A 46 7.43 -19.50 4.20
C HIS A 46 8.07 -18.25 3.58
N THR A 47 7.52 -17.06 3.82
CA THR A 47 8.13 -15.82 3.31
C THR A 47 9.49 -15.54 3.94
N THR A 48 10.38 -14.95 3.16
CA THR A 48 11.68 -14.42 3.57
C THR A 48 11.64 -12.91 3.82
N LEU A 49 10.50 -12.25 3.54
CA LEU A 49 10.34 -10.83 3.82
C LEU A 49 10.30 -10.56 5.32
N THR A 50 10.86 -9.41 5.69
CA THR A 50 10.91 -8.90 7.06
C THR A 50 9.99 -7.70 7.25
N SER A 51 9.82 -7.25 8.50
CA SER A 51 9.11 -6.01 8.81
C SER A 51 9.71 -4.79 8.08
N ASN A 52 11.03 -4.75 7.92
CA ASN A 52 11.71 -3.66 7.20
C ASN A 52 11.34 -3.66 5.71
N ASP A 53 11.22 -4.85 5.11
CA ASP A 53 10.76 -4.98 3.73
C ASP A 53 9.33 -4.48 3.59
N VAL A 54 8.46 -4.78 4.55
CA VAL A 54 7.07 -4.29 4.53
C VAL A 54 7.02 -2.77 4.56
N THR A 55 7.82 -2.10 5.41
CA THR A 55 7.90 -0.64 5.44
C THR A 55 8.35 -0.07 4.09
N ARG A 56 9.42 -0.64 3.50
CA ARG A 56 9.94 -0.24 2.18
C ARG A 56 8.91 -0.45 1.06
N ILE A 57 8.29 -1.63 1.01
CA ILE A 57 7.28 -2.01 0.03
C ILE A 57 6.08 -1.08 0.12
N LEU A 58 5.53 -0.87 1.33
CA LEU A 58 4.36 -0.02 1.53
C LEU A 58 4.61 1.42 1.10
N GLY A 59 5.81 1.95 1.36
CA GLY A 59 6.21 3.27 0.87
C GLY A 59 6.17 3.38 -0.65
N LYS A 60 6.61 2.33 -1.38
CA LYS A 60 6.53 2.32 -2.86
C LYS A 60 5.10 2.10 -3.36
N VAL A 61 4.34 1.22 -2.72
CA VAL A 61 2.90 1.00 -3.02
C VAL A 61 2.13 2.32 -2.92
N ASN A 62 2.35 3.10 -1.86
CA ASN A 62 1.64 4.37 -1.69
C ASN A 62 2.06 5.41 -2.73
N ARG A 63 3.30 5.40 -3.25
CA ARG A 63 3.68 6.27 -4.38
C ARG A 63 2.90 5.93 -5.65
N VAL A 64 2.67 4.64 -5.92
CA VAL A 64 1.82 4.21 -7.05
C VAL A 64 0.39 4.69 -6.84
N TRP A 65 -0.19 4.44 -5.66
CA TRP A 65 -1.59 4.74 -5.37
C TRP A 65 -1.91 6.21 -5.11
N ALA A 66 -0.89 7.04 -4.89
CA ALA A 66 -1.04 8.50 -4.87
C ALA A 66 -1.61 9.06 -6.17
N GLN A 67 -1.40 8.37 -7.30
CA GLN A 67 -2.05 8.68 -8.58
C GLN A 67 -3.58 8.66 -8.52
N ALA A 68 -4.16 7.94 -7.56
CA ALA A 68 -5.60 7.87 -7.37
C ALA A 68 -6.06 8.56 -6.07
N GLY A 69 -5.18 9.29 -5.37
CA GLY A 69 -5.47 9.84 -4.06
C GLY A 69 -5.90 8.74 -3.06
N ILE A 70 -5.26 7.57 -3.12
CA ILE A 70 -5.49 6.47 -2.17
C ILE A 70 -4.17 6.21 -1.45
N THR A 71 -4.24 6.01 -0.14
CA THR A 71 -3.10 5.61 0.68
C THR A 71 -3.47 4.40 1.50
N PHE A 72 -2.65 3.37 1.43
CA PHE A 72 -2.74 2.21 2.30
C PHE A 72 -1.90 2.48 3.55
N TYR A 73 -2.54 2.45 4.73
CA TYR A 73 -1.82 2.50 5.99
C TYR A 73 -1.69 1.10 6.56
N LEU A 74 -0.55 0.80 7.20
CA LEU A 74 -0.33 -0.47 7.87
C LEU A 74 -1.24 -0.55 9.10
N GLU A 75 -2.35 -1.26 9.00
CA GLU A 75 -3.27 -1.50 10.11
C GLU A 75 -2.64 -2.46 11.12
N SER A 76 -2.06 -3.55 10.62
CA SER A 76 -1.20 -4.42 11.42
C SER A 76 -0.26 -5.22 10.51
N LEU A 77 0.87 -5.59 11.09
CA LEU A 77 1.80 -6.56 10.51
C LEU A 77 1.72 -7.85 11.35
N ARG A 78 1.47 -8.97 10.69
CA ARG A 78 1.41 -10.30 11.30
C ARG A 78 2.55 -11.14 10.77
N ILE A 79 3.37 -11.68 11.68
CA ILE A 79 4.32 -12.74 11.37
C ILE A 79 3.73 -13.98 12.04
N GLU A 80 3.19 -14.90 11.25
CA GLU A 80 2.36 -15.98 11.80
C GLU A 80 2.42 -17.25 10.94
N PRO A 81 2.24 -18.43 11.56
CA PRO A 81 2.22 -19.69 10.83
C PRO A 81 1.07 -19.74 9.83
N ALA A 82 1.32 -20.26 8.63
CA ALA A 82 0.26 -20.61 7.70
C ALA A 82 -0.69 -21.64 8.34
N ALA A 83 -2.01 -21.43 8.18
CA ALA A 83 -3.01 -22.21 8.91
C ALA A 83 -3.09 -23.66 8.44
N ASN A 84 -3.08 -23.88 7.13
CA ASN A 84 -3.10 -25.21 6.54
C ASN A 84 -2.30 -25.22 5.24
N THR A 85 -1.11 -25.82 5.30
CA THR A 85 -0.20 -26.01 4.16
C THR A 85 -0.45 -27.31 3.40
N GLU A 86 -1.39 -28.14 3.83
CA GLU A 86 -1.69 -29.42 3.20
C GLU A 86 -2.19 -29.23 1.76
N GLY A 87 -1.48 -29.87 0.83
CA GLY A 87 -1.78 -29.78 -0.59
C GLY A 87 -1.41 -28.44 -1.24
N PHE A 88 -0.80 -27.51 -0.50
CA PHE A 88 -0.10 -26.39 -1.11
C PHE A 88 1.13 -26.92 -1.86
N ARG A 89 1.30 -26.54 -3.12
CA ARG A 89 2.45 -26.92 -3.96
C ARG A 89 2.84 -25.71 -4.77
N GLU A 90 4.11 -25.59 -5.17
CA GLU A 90 4.63 -24.39 -5.87
C GLU A 90 3.87 -23.97 -7.15
N ASN A 91 3.07 -24.84 -7.77
CA ASN A 91 2.32 -24.56 -9.01
C ASN A 91 0.84 -24.16 -8.81
N VAL A 92 0.48 -23.40 -7.76
CA VAL A 92 -0.91 -22.99 -7.44
C VAL A 92 -1.54 -21.97 -8.42
N LYS A 93 -1.51 -22.22 -9.74
CA LYS A 93 -2.31 -21.41 -10.68
C LYS A 93 -3.78 -21.88 -10.72
N THR A 94 -4.04 -23.14 -10.41
CA THR A 94 -5.36 -23.78 -10.56
C THR A 94 -6.04 -24.12 -9.23
N ASN A 95 -5.37 -23.98 -8.08
CA ASN A 95 -5.91 -24.35 -6.77
C ASN A 95 -5.97 -23.14 -5.81
N THR A 96 -6.79 -22.15 -6.16
CA THR A 96 -7.01 -20.94 -5.32
C THR A 96 -7.48 -21.26 -3.91
N ASP A 97 -8.17 -22.39 -3.72
CA ASP A 97 -8.64 -22.83 -2.41
C ASP A 97 -7.47 -23.20 -1.50
N ALA A 98 -6.39 -23.81 -2.01
CA ALA A 98 -5.18 -24.06 -1.24
C ALA A 98 -4.55 -22.76 -0.71
N LEU A 99 -4.50 -21.69 -1.51
CA LEU A 99 -4.03 -20.38 -1.04
C LEU A 99 -4.93 -19.81 0.07
N LEU A 100 -6.26 -19.89 -0.11
CA LEU A 100 -7.20 -19.40 0.89
C LEU A 100 -7.09 -20.16 2.23
N ARG A 101 -6.73 -21.44 2.21
CA ARG A 101 -6.50 -22.27 3.42
C ARG A 101 -5.23 -21.91 4.18
N LEU A 102 -4.27 -21.21 3.58
CA LEU A 102 -3.08 -20.74 4.29
C LEU A 102 -3.38 -19.65 5.32
N ARG A 103 -4.53 -18.97 5.19
CA ARG A 103 -4.88 -17.78 5.98
C ARG A 103 -5.19 -18.14 7.45
N PRO A 104 -4.45 -17.59 8.43
CA PRO A 104 -4.74 -17.80 9.85
C PRO A 104 -6.11 -17.27 10.25
N GLU A 105 -6.93 -18.12 10.87
CA GLU A 105 -8.33 -17.79 11.19
C GLU A 105 -8.43 -16.58 12.13
N SER A 106 -7.57 -16.54 13.15
CA SER A 106 -7.54 -15.50 14.19
C SER A 106 -7.20 -14.10 13.65
N SER A 107 -6.59 -14.01 12.47
CA SER A 107 -6.13 -12.74 11.88
C SER A 107 -6.95 -12.33 10.66
N LYS A 108 -8.00 -13.07 10.29
CA LYS A 108 -8.97 -12.65 9.26
C LYS A 108 -9.74 -11.40 9.71
N GLY A 109 -10.17 -10.60 8.75
CA GLY A 109 -11.01 -9.44 8.96
C GLY A 109 -11.78 -9.07 7.69
N THR A 110 -12.88 -8.35 7.84
CA THR A 110 -13.72 -7.92 6.70
C THR A 110 -13.49 -6.46 6.33
N ASN A 111 -13.01 -5.66 7.29
CA ASN A 111 -12.88 -4.20 7.17
C ASN A 111 -11.43 -3.77 6.95
N VAL A 112 -10.68 -4.56 6.19
CA VAL A 112 -9.25 -4.38 5.95
C VAL A 112 -8.86 -5.10 4.65
N PHE A 113 -7.93 -4.51 3.89
CA PHE A 113 -7.29 -5.25 2.81
C PHE A 113 -6.27 -6.22 3.39
N HIS A 114 -6.24 -7.45 2.89
CA HIS A 114 -5.23 -8.42 3.27
C HIS A 114 -4.22 -8.62 2.15
N VAL A 115 -2.94 -8.59 2.50
CA VAL A 115 -1.84 -9.05 1.63
C VAL A 115 -1.05 -10.11 2.38
N TYR A 116 -1.02 -11.31 1.82
CA TYR A 116 -0.23 -12.44 2.32
C TYR A 116 1.01 -12.59 1.45
N TYR A 117 2.19 -12.49 2.05
CA TYR A 117 3.45 -12.78 1.37
C TYR A 117 3.84 -14.24 1.59
N LEU A 118 4.23 -14.91 0.51
CA LEU A 118 4.64 -16.32 0.46
C LEU A 118 5.97 -16.42 -0.32
N LYS A 119 6.74 -17.49 -0.11
CA LYS A 119 7.99 -17.69 -0.87
C LYS A 119 7.73 -17.87 -2.36
N GLN A 120 6.87 -18.83 -2.67
CA GLN A 120 6.77 -19.40 -4.00
C GLN A 120 5.36 -19.91 -4.25
N PHE A 121 4.75 -19.46 -5.35
CA PHE A 121 3.62 -20.11 -5.99
C PHE A 121 3.63 -19.74 -7.49
N GLY A 122 2.62 -20.19 -8.23
CA GLY A 122 2.57 -20.12 -9.70
C GLY A 122 2.77 -18.72 -10.26
N PRO A 123 1.80 -17.79 -10.10
CA PRO A 123 1.96 -16.40 -10.52
C PRO A 123 2.80 -15.58 -9.52
N ASN A 124 3.24 -14.39 -9.95
CA ASN A 124 3.88 -13.42 -9.05
C ASN A 124 2.93 -12.91 -7.95
N GLY A 125 1.64 -12.82 -8.27
CA GLY A 125 0.60 -12.40 -7.36
C GLY A 125 -0.75 -12.91 -7.84
N ILE A 126 -1.71 -12.97 -6.93
CA ILE A 126 -3.11 -13.24 -7.27
C ILE A 126 -4.05 -12.59 -6.25
N CYS A 127 -5.10 -11.97 -6.76
CA CYS A 127 -6.23 -11.48 -5.98
C CYS A 127 -7.41 -12.46 -6.09
N ILE A 128 -7.82 -13.04 -4.98
CA ILE A 128 -8.94 -13.98 -4.89
C ILE A 128 -10.01 -13.36 -4.01
N ARG A 129 -11.13 -12.93 -4.59
CA ARG A 129 -12.25 -12.31 -3.86
C ARG A 129 -11.81 -11.14 -2.96
N GLY A 130 -10.88 -10.31 -3.45
CA GLY A 130 -10.32 -9.17 -2.71
C GLY A 130 -9.20 -9.50 -1.72
N ILE A 131 -8.81 -10.78 -1.61
CA ILE A 131 -7.68 -11.23 -0.80
C ILE A 131 -6.44 -11.38 -1.69
N ASN A 132 -5.34 -10.73 -1.31
CA ASN A 132 -4.15 -10.66 -2.14
C ASN A 132 -3.07 -11.61 -1.61
N PHE A 133 -2.52 -12.41 -2.50
CA PHE A 133 -1.32 -13.20 -2.24
C PHE A 133 -0.22 -12.71 -3.17
N VAL A 134 0.98 -12.50 -2.61
CA VAL A 134 2.13 -12.00 -3.36
C VAL A 134 3.34 -12.88 -3.09
N LYS A 135 4.01 -13.27 -4.17
CA LYS A 135 5.21 -14.08 -4.14
C LYS A 135 6.40 -13.18 -3.81
N ASP A 136 7.16 -13.49 -2.77
CA ASP A 136 8.32 -12.68 -2.38
C ASP A 136 9.52 -12.81 -3.33
N THR A 137 9.52 -13.84 -4.18
CA THR A 137 10.46 -14.04 -5.29
C THR A 137 9.91 -13.56 -6.63
N ALA A 138 8.90 -12.68 -6.61
CA ALA A 138 8.31 -12.16 -7.84
C ALA A 138 9.37 -11.55 -8.77
N SER A 139 9.20 -11.77 -10.07
CA SER A 139 10.07 -11.21 -11.11
C SER A 139 9.24 -10.64 -12.25
N LEU A 140 9.61 -9.47 -12.74
CA LEU A 140 8.88 -8.73 -13.76
C LEU A 140 9.79 -8.34 -14.91
N ARG A 141 9.20 -8.19 -16.09
CA ARG A 141 9.90 -7.56 -17.21
C ARG A 141 10.00 -6.05 -16.97
N ALA A 142 11.22 -5.54 -17.10
CA ALA A 142 11.49 -4.12 -16.98
C ALA A 142 10.77 -3.33 -18.09
N VAL A 143 10.24 -2.17 -17.73
CA VAL A 143 9.63 -1.18 -18.61
C VAL A 143 10.26 0.16 -18.24
N GLU A 144 10.58 0.98 -19.24
CA GLU A 144 11.13 2.30 -19.01
C GLU A 144 10.20 3.15 -18.11
N GLY A 145 10.77 3.77 -17.08
CA GLY A 145 10.00 4.51 -16.07
C GLY A 145 9.10 3.64 -15.18
N GLY A 146 9.22 2.31 -15.27
CA GLY A 146 8.54 1.36 -14.38
C GLY A 146 9.12 1.33 -12.97
N LEU A 147 8.48 0.56 -12.09
CA LEU A 147 8.97 0.35 -10.74
C LEU A 147 10.29 -0.43 -10.76
N ASP A 148 11.21 0.00 -9.92
CA ASP A 148 12.55 -0.58 -9.73
C ASP A 148 12.54 -1.93 -9.00
N GLU A 149 11.41 -2.29 -8.36
CA GLU A 149 11.26 -3.51 -7.58
C GLU A 149 9.98 -4.29 -7.95
N PRO A 150 10.06 -5.62 -8.13
CA PRO A 150 8.90 -6.44 -8.45
C PRO A 150 7.82 -6.45 -7.38
N ILE A 151 8.17 -6.64 -6.11
CA ILE A 151 7.21 -6.92 -5.04
C ILE A 151 6.24 -5.74 -4.84
N PRO A 152 6.68 -4.49 -4.69
CA PRO A 152 5.75 -3.37 -4.53
C PRO A 152 4.84 -3.17 -5.74
N ARG A 153 5.34 -3.46 -6.95
CA ARG A 153 4.52 -3.41 -8.16
C ARG A 153 3.45 -4.48 -8.09
N VAL A 154 3.81 -5.74 -7.85
CA VAL A 154 2.85 -6.85 -7.77
C VAL A 154 1.83 -6.59 -6.66
N THR A 155 2.26 -6.17 -5.48
CA THR A 155 1.35 -5.78 -4.41
C THR A 155 0.38 -4.69 -4.86
N SER A 156 0.87 -3.66 -5.56
CA SER A 156 0.01 -2.60 -6.10
C SER A 156 -0.98 -3.12 -7.16
N HIS A 157 -0.56 -4.05 -8.01
CA HIS A 157 -1.40 -4.72 -9.01
C HIS A 157 -2.54 -5.52 -8.36
N GLU A 158 -2.24 -6.36 -7.37
CA GLU A 158 -3.26 -7.15 -6.69
C GLU A 158 -4.23 -6.27 -5.91
N LEU A 159 -3.74 -5.21 -5.27
CA LEU A 159 -4.60 -4.19 -4.66
C LEU A 159 -5.51 -3.50 -5.68
N GLY A 160 -5.05 -3.39 -6.94
CA GLY A 160 -5.86 -2.90 -8.06
C GLY A 160 -7.05 -3.80 -8.34
N HIS A 161 -6.84 -5.12 -8.39
CA HIS A 161 -7.92 -6.10 -8.48
C HIS A 161 -8.84 -6.06 -7.25
N ALA A 162 -8.28 -5.90 -6.04
CA ALA A 162 -9.09 -5.73 -4.84
C ALA A 162 -9.96 -4.45 -4.89
N LEU A 163 -9.51 -3.43 -5.63
CA LEU A 163 -10.24 -2.21 -5.97
C LEU A 163 -11.03 -2.30 -7.29
N THR A 164 -11.29 -3.52 -7.78
CA THR A 164 -12.10 -3.90 -8.96
C THR A 164 -11.50 -3.59 -10.33
N LEU A 165 -10.25 -3.16 -10.42
CA LEU A 165 -9.62 -2.87 -11.71
C LEU A 165 -9.35 -4.17 -12.49
N PRO A 166 -9.77 -4.26 -13.77
CA PRO A 166 -9.44 -5.40 -14.64
C PRO A 166 -8.02 -5.26 -15.20
N HIS A 167 -7.51 -6.33 -15.83
CA HIS A 167 -6.26 -6.23 -16.58
C HIS A 167 -6.37 -5.27 -17.76
N ARG A 168 -5.28 -4.52 -18.00
CA ARG A 168 -5.06 -3.76 -19.22
C ARG A 168 -3.63 -4.00 -19.70
N GLN A 169 -3.46 -4.55 -20.90
CA GLN A 169 -2.17 -5.10 -21.36
C GLN A 169 -1.24 -4.06 -22.00
N ASP A 170 -1.40 -2.79 -21.65
CA ASP A 170 -0.43 -1.75 -21.97
C ASP A 170 0.77 -1.89 -21.03
N VAL A 171 1.98 -2.08 -21.57
CA VAL A 171 3.15 -2.47 -20.78
C VAL A 171 3.52 -1.48 -19.68
N THR A 172 3.15 -0.20 -19.84
CA THR A 172 3.38 0.86 -18.84
C THR A 172 2.35 0.84 -17.70
N ASN A 173 1.22 0.17 -17.90
CA ASN A 173 0.11 0.16 -16.97
C ASN A 173 0.34 -0.72 -15.74
N LEU A 174 -0.20 -0.28 -14.60
CA LEU A 174 -0.16 -1.04 -13.35
C LEU A 174 -0.86 -2.41 -13.46
N LEU A 175 -1.92 -2.53 -14.27
CA LEU A 175 -2.73 -3.74 -14.43
C LEU A 175 -2.28 -4.61 -15.62
N ALA A 176 -1.13 -4.32 -16.24
CA ALA A 176 -0.51 -5.24 -17.21
C ALA A 176 0.08 -6.46 -16.51
N SER A 177 0.00 -7.64 -17.13
CA SER A 177 0.54 -8.85 -16.50
C SER A 177 2.04 -8.97 -16.72
N GLY A 178 2.80 -9.23 -15.65
CA GLY A 178 4.24 -9.57 -15.73
C GLY A 178 5.17 -8.42 -16.15
N MET A 179 4.69 -7.17 -16.13
CA MET A 179 5.47 -5.97 -16.45
C MET A 179 5.73 -5.14 -15.18
N SER A 180 6.75 -4.29 -15.20
CA SER A 180 7.08 -3.36 -14.09
C SER A 180 6.40 -2.00 -14.18
N GLY A 181 5.60 -1.74 -15.23
CA GLY A 181 4.78 -0.54 -15.35
C GLY A 181 3.88 -0.31 -14.12
N GLY A 182 3.66 0.96 -13.78
CA GLY A 182 2.96 1.38 -12.56
C GLY A 182 1.91 2.47 -12.78
N TRP A 183 1.57 2.81 -14.03
CA TRP A 183 0.70 3.94 -14.34
C TRP A 183 -0.77 3.55 -14.35
N LEU A 184 -1.62 4.43 -13.83
CA LEU A 184 -3.06 4.37 -13.96
C LEU A 184 -3.56 5.46 -14.91
N ASN A 185 -4.58 5.16 -15.69
CA ASN A 185 -5.29 6.18 -16.47
C ASN A 185 -6.48 6.77 -15.68
N GLU A 186 -7.12 7.80 -16.24
CA GLU A 186 -8.24 8.49 -15.59
C GLU A 186 -9.43 7.58 -15.27
N THR A 187 -9.75 6.63 -16.17
CA THR A 187 -10.85 5.67 -15.95
C THR A 187 -10.55 4.73 -14.79
N GLU A 188 -9.33 4.21 -14.71
CA GLU A 188 -8.86 3.34 -13.63
C GLU A 188 -8.80 4.10 -12.30
N ILE A 189 -8.31 5.35 -12.31
CA ILE A 189 -8.30 6.22 -11.13
C ILE A 189 -9.73 6.44 -10.61
N LYS A 190 -10.67 6.80 -11.50
CA LYS A 190 -12.07 7.01 -11.14
C LYS A 190 -12.68 5.74 -10.54
N GLN A 191 -12.53 4.61 -11.22
CA GLN A 191 -13.09 3.33 -10.78
C GLN A 191 -12.52 2.90 -9.42
N ALA A 192 -11.20 2.99 -9.23
CA ALA A 192 -10.58 2.64 -7.96
C ALA A 192 -11.07 3.53 -6.81
N ARG A 193 -11.24 4.84 -7.05
CA ARG A 193 -11.80 5.77 -6.05
C ARG A 193 -13.26 5.47 -5.74
N GLU A 194 -14.09 5.17 -6.74
CA GLU A 194 -15.49 4.78 -6.53
C GLU A 194 -15.59 3.47 -5.74
N SER A 195 -14.74 2.49 -6.06
CA SER A 195 -14.63 1.22 -5.33
C SER A 195 -14.20 1.43 -3.88
N ALA A 196 -13.24 2.32 -3.64
CA ALA A 196 -12.79 2.68 -2.30
C ALA A 196 -13.89 3.37 -1.49
N LYS A 197 -14.59 4.35 -2.07
CA LYS A 197 -15.67 5.10 -1.40
C LYS A 197 -16.89 4.25 -1.02
N LYS A 198 -17.09 3.10 -1.66
CA LYS A 198 -18.16 2.14 -1.31
C LYS A 198 -17.85 1.34 -0.03
N ARG A 199 -16.65 1.46 0.53
CA ARG A 199 -16.21 0.74 1.73
C ARG A 199 -16.27 1.71 2.92
N ASP A 200 -17.17 1.45 3.86
CA ASP A 200 -17.40 2.25 5.07
C ASP A 200 -16.16 2.37 5.98
N TRP A 201 -15.24 1.42 5.88
CA TRP A 201 -13.98 1.39 6.63
C TRP A 201 -12.82 2.16 5.97
N ILE A 202 -13.01 2.71 4.77
CA ILE A 202 -12.05 3.63 4.14
C ILE A 202 -12.46 5.06 4.47
N GLN A 203 -11.54 5.82 5.05
CA GLN A 203 -11.86 7.14 5.59
C GLN A 203 -11.15 8.25 4.82
N PRO A 204 -11.79 9.39 4.55
CA PRO A 204 -11.11 10.58 4.06
C PRO A 204 -10.03 11.07 5.04
N ALA A 205 -8.88 11.49 4.53
CA ALA A 205 -7.77 11.97 5.34
C ALA A 205 -8.14 13.16 6.26
N PRO A 206 -8.94 14.16 5.83
CA PRO A 206 -9.40 15.24 6.71
C PRO A 206 -10.18 14.75 7.92
N GLU A 207 -11.06 13.77 7.75
CA GLU A 207 -11.86 13.21 8.84
C GLU A 207 -10.99 12.47 9.87
N VAL A 208 -9.99 11.73 9.39
CA VAL A 208 -9.03 11.06 10.26
C VAL A 208 -8.20 12.05 11.06
N LEU A 209 -7.76 13.16 10.44
CA LEU A 209 -7.04 14.23 11.12
C LEU A 209 -7.91 14.90 12.19
N GLN A 210 -9.13 15.29 11.83
CA GLN A 210 -10.08 15.90 12.76
C GLN A 210 -10.36 14.99 13.97
N LYS A 211 -10.52 13.69 13.74
CA LYS A 211 -10.72 12.70 14.80
C LYS A 211 -9.49 12.54 15.69
N ALA A 212 -8.28 12.57 15.12
CA ALA A 212 -7.04 12.53 15.88
C ALA A 212 -6.92 13.73 16.83
N ASP A 213 -7.20 14.93 16.32
CA ASP A 213 -7.15 16.16 17.11
C ASP A 213 -8.22 16.18 18.21
N ALA A 214 -9.43 15.68 17.92
CA ALA A 214 -10.49 15.53 18.91
C ALA A 214 -10.10 14.58 20.05
N LEU A 215 -9.50 13.42 19.72
CA LEU A 215 -9.00 12.47 20.72
C LEU A 215 -7.90 13.08 21.59
N ARG A 216 -7.01 13.87 20.99
CA ARG A 216 -5.97 14.58 21.74
C ARG A 216 -6.56 15.60 22.71
N ARG A 217 -7.54 16.41 22.27
CA ARG A 217 -8.27 17.34 23.16
C ARG A 217 -8.97 16.60 24.31
N ALA A 218 -9.47 15.40 24.04
CA ALA A 218 -10.07 14.51 25.03
C ALA A 218 -9.05 13.73 25.88
N LYS A 219 -7.75 14.07 25.82
CA LYS A 219 -6.65 13.40 26.55
C LYS A 219 -6.47 11.90 26.24
N LYS A 220 -6.98 11.42 25.10
CA LYS A 220 -6.78 10.05 24.60
C LYS A 220 -5.58 9.99 23.66
N ALA A 221 -4.39 10.22 24.22
CA ALA A 221 -3.16 10.42 23.43
C ALA A 221 -2.79 9.21 22.55
N ASP A 222 -2.92 7.99 23.06
CA ASP A 222 -2.58 6.77 22.31
C ASP A 222 -3.49 6.54 21.10
N ASP A 223 -4.79 6.79 21.26
CA ASP A 223 -5.75 6.65 20.16
C ASP A 223 -5.55 7.74 19.11
N ALA A 224 -5.24 8.97 19.53
CA ALA A 224 -4.86 10.05 18.61
C ALA A 224 -3.58 9.70 17.83
N LYS A 225 -2.57 9.16 18.52
CA LYS A 225 -1.30 8.69 17.92
C LYS A 225 -1.53 7.68 16.80
N LYS A 226 -2.37 6.67 17.05
CA LYS A 226 -2.73 5.67 16.04
C LYS A 226 -3.35 6.30 14.79
N LEU A 227 -4.16 7.34 14.92
CA LEU A 227 -4.75 8.04 13.76
C LEU A 227 -3.74 8.90 13.01
N TRP A 228 -2.86 9.64 13.71
CA TRP A 228 -1.77 10.37 13.05
C TRP A 228 -0.81 9.44 12.30
N GLN A 229 -0.51 8.26 12.85
CA GLN A 229 0.28 7.24 12.16
C GLN A 229 -0.35 6.77 10.84
N ARG A 230 -1.68 6.81 10.68
CA ARG A 230 -2.33 6.52 9.39
C ARG A 230 -1.99 7.60 8.36
N ILE A 231 -2.02 8.85 8.79
CA ILE A 231 -1.74 10.01 7.95
C ILE A 231 -0.27 10.06 7.51
N THR A 232 0.67 9.58 8.33
CA THR A 232 2.10 9.58 7.96
C THR A 232 2.41 8.72 6.74
N HIS A 233 1.50 7.82 6.34
CA HIS A 233 1.63 6.98 5.14
C HIS A 233 1.29 7.71 3.84
N ILE A 234 0.66 8.90 3.91
CA ILE A 234 0.35 9.71 2.74
C ILE A 234 1.67 10.25 2.17
N PRO A 235 1.99 9.97 0.89
CA PRO A 235 3.24 10.37 0.26
C PRO A 235 3.18 11.82 -0.27
N LEU A 236 2.63 12.72 0.54
CA LEU A 236 2.66 14.16 0.32
C LEU A 236 3.60 14.81 1.31
N ASP A 237 4.18 15.94 0.94
CA ASP A 237 4.88 16.83 1.86
C ASP A 237 4.10 18.14 2.03
N CYS A 238 3.04 18.06 2.83
CA CYS A 238 2.20 19.20 3.19
C CYS A 238 2.16 19.39 4.70
N GLU A 239 1.64 20.54 5.15
CA GLU A 239 1.51 20.87 6.57
C GLU A 239 0.85 19.75 7.39
N SER A 240 -0.29 19.23 6.93
CA SER A 240 -1.04 18.16 7.61
C SER A 240 -0.19 16.90 7.82
N THR A 241 0.57 16.48 6.80
CA THR A 241 1.43 15.29 6.91
C THR A 241 2.65 15.54 7.80
N ARG A 242 3.27 16.73 7.74
CA ARG A 242 4.37 17.12 8.63
C ARG A 242 3.93 17.16 10.08
N LEU A 243 2.78 17.77 10.35
CA LEU A 243 2.18 17.81 11.69
C LEU A 243 1.88 16.40 12.20
N ALA A 244 1.28 15.54 11.38
CA ALA A 244 1.00 14.16 11.75
C ALA A 244 2.28 13.38 12.11
N ARG A 245 3.38 13.57 11.36
CA ARG A 245 4.69 12.95 11.66
C ARG A 245 5.23 13.40 13.02
N VAL A 246 5.19 14.71 13.30
CA VAL A 246 5.58 15.26 14.60
C VAL A 246 4.72 14.69 15.72
N ARG A 247 3.39 14.77 15.59
CA ARG A 247 2.44 14.28 16.60
C ARG A 247 2.52 12.78 16.86
N ALA A 248 2.82 11.99 15.83
CA ALA A 248 3.04 10.55 15.96
C ALA A 248 4.35 10.22 16.71
N ALA A 249 5.36 11.11 16.68
CA ALA A 249 6.63 10.94 17.36
C ALA A 249 6.65 11.47 18.81
N GLU A 250 5.88 12.52 19.12
CA GLU A 250 5.88 13.23 20.42
C GLU A 250 5.36 12.44 21.64
N ALA A 251 4.65 11.33 21.45
CA ALA A 251 4.11 10.56 22.57
C ALA A 251 5.13 9.52 23.07
N LYS A 252 6.00 9.96 23.98
CA LYS A 252 6.67 9.15 25.00
C LYS A 252 6.17 9.57 26.38
#